data_AF-A0A4S4KBV7-F1
#
_entry.id   AF-A0A4S4KBV7-F1
#
_cell.length_a   1.000
_cell.length_b   1.000
_cell.length_c   1.000
_cell.angle_alpha   90.00
_cell.angle_beta   90.00
_cell.angle_gamma   90.00
#
_symmetry.space_group_name_H-M   'P 1'
#
loop_
_entity.id
_entity.type
_entity.pdbx_description
1 polymer ?
#
loop_
_entity_poly.entity_id
_entity_poly.type
_entity_poly.pdbx_seq_one_letter_code
_entity_poly.pdbx_strand_id
1 'polypeptide(L)'
;MVQAAGENLKLILGPLRDLATRYPPTPSHLTTLHPIFLTACVTTRHFATALPILSSPIFNIDTSLSELSYNDNLIYHYAGGVAFGALKRWREAEEFLEICVTAPGQIPAAIQLEALKKLTLVQLILYGKATAPPKYTNPTLIRMLKNTSYHTLAKAYPQTISSLTATVYRDIDIFKAEQNLGLVQQVIQRAPRWLIRRLTLTYLTLGLGDIAKEVGIESEEEVRAVVVSMVESEDINASISVDGTVTFTTSTAQFSKAEIDKAVAQAQAQSQLLQELERTMNSSKEYLVKAIKHKDDAWGPDEDVMFNTHPGGSSWADENLYS
;
A
#
# COMPACT_ATOMS: atom_id res chain seq x y z
N MET A 1 34.78 -7.93 -11.52
CA MET A 1 34.31 -8.78 -10.40
C MET A 1 32.79 -8.70 -10.18
N VAL A 2 32.16 -7.52 -10.17
CA VAL A 2 30.68 -7.38 -10.00
C VAL A 2 29.87 -8.06 -11.12
N GLN A 3 30.36 -8.03 -12.36
CA GLN A 3 29.66 -8.61 -13.51
C GLN A 3 29.65 -10.16 -13.48
N ALA A 4 30.77 -10.78 -13.06
CA ALA A 4 30.87 -12.23 -12.87
C ALA A 4 30.07 -12.73 -11.65
N ALA A 5 29.96 -11.93 -10.58
CA ALA A 5 29.09 -12.26 -9.44
C ALA A 5 27.60 -12.15 -9.83
N GLY A 6 27.24 -11.18 -10.67
CA GLY A 6 25.89 -10.99 -11.19
C GLY A 6 25.41 -12.13 -12.10
N GLU A 7 26.28 -12.69 -12.93
CA GLU A 7 25.96 -13.86 -13.78
C GLU A 7 25.72 -15.13 -12.96
N ASN A 8 26.55 -15.37 -11.93
CA ASN A 8 26.37 -16.49 -11.01
C ASN A 8 25.07 -16.37 -10.20
N LEU A 9 24.71 -15.16 -9.74
CA LEU A 9 23.47 -14.92 -9.01
C LEU A 9 22.21 -15.23 -9.82
N LYS A 10 22.23 -15.05 -11.15
CA LYS A 10 21.09 -15.38 -12.03
C LYS A 10 20.82 -16.88 -12.08
N LEU A 11 21.88 -17.69 -12.15
CA LEU A 11 21.78 -19.15 -12.18
C LEU A 11 21.20 -19.71 -10.87
N ILE A 12 21.42 -19.00 -9.75
CA ILE A 12 20.98 -19.39 -8.41
C ILE A 12 19.49 -19.06 -8.17
N LEU A 13 18.87 -18.17 -8.95
CA LEU A 13 17.46 -17.78 -8.75
C LEU A 13 16.48 -18.95 -8.88
N GLY A 14 16.71 -19.86 -9.84
CA GLY A 14 15.87 -21.05 -10.02
C GLY A 14 15.90 -21.96 -8.79
N PRO A 15 17.08 -22.44 -8.38
CA PRO A 15 17.23 -23.23 -7.16
C PRO A 15 16.68 -22.54 -5.90
N LEU A 16 16.95 -21.24 -5.71
CA LEU A 16 16.44 -20.50 -4.55
C LEU A 16 14.92 -20.39 -4.54
N ARG A 17 14.29 -20.17 -5.69
CA ARG A 17 12.83 -20.15 -5.81
C ARG A 17 12.24 -21.51 -5.44
N ASP A 18 12.82 -22.59 -5.96
CA ASP A 18 12.34 -23.94 -5.70
C ASP A 18 12.51 -24.31 -4.21
N LEU A 19 13.59 -23.84 -3.57
CA LEU A 19 13.82 -24.02 -2.14
C LEU A 19 12.84 -23.18 -1.31
N ALA A 20 12.65 -21.90 -1.65
CA ALA A 20 11.72 -21.01 -0.95
C ALA A 20 10.25 -21.45 -1.07
N THR A 21 9.88 -22.18 -2.13
CA THR A 21 8.52 -22.71 -2.32
C THR A 21 8.29 -24.08 -1.69
N ARG A 22 9.32 -24.92 -1.54
CA ARG A 22 9.19 -26.30 -1.04
C ARG A 22 9.57 -26.48 0.42
N TYR A 23 10.46 -25.64 0.96
CA TYR A 23 10.88 -25.69 2.35
C TYR A 23 9.77 -25.32 3.35
N PRO A 24 8.97 -24.24 3.16
CA PRO A 24 7.94 -23.90 4.12
C PRO A 24 6.78 -24.93 4.09
N PRO A 25 6.19 -25.28 5.25
CA PRO A 25 5.05 -26.21 5.33
C PRO A 25 3.85 -25.77 4.49
N THR A 26 3.62 -24.46 4.42
CA THR A 26 2.61 -23.83 3.54
C THR A 26 3.20 -22.57 2.90
N PRO A 27 2.72 -22.14 1.72
CA PRO A 27 3.23 -20.94 1.04
C PRO A 27 2.99 -19.63 1.82
N SER A 28 2.25 -19.68 2.93
CA SER A 28 1.96 -18.55 3.81
C SER A 28 2.91 -18.42 5.01
N HIS A 29 3.98 -19.23 5.07
CA HIS A 29 5.01 -19.13 6.09
C HIS A 29 6.22 -18.32 5.63
N LEU A 30 6.63 -17.34 6.43
CA LEU A 30 7.90 -16.65 6.23
C LEU A 30 9.06 -17.55 6.64
N THR A 31 10.13 -17.56 5.86
CA THR A 31 11.39 -18.25 6.18
C THR A 31 12.57 -17.37 5.81
N THR A 32 13.76 -17.63 6.35
CA THR A 32 15.00 -16.89 6.05
C THR A 32 15.38 -16.91 4.56
N LEU A 33 14.82 -17.84 3.79
CA LEU A 33 15.05 -17.98 2.35
C LEU A 33 14.35 -16.90 1.52
N HIS A 34 13.18 -16.45 1.97
CA HIS A 34 12.37 -15.44 1.30
C HIS A 34 13.11 -14.10 1.11
N PRO A 35 13.70 -13.48 2.15
CA PRO A 35 14.47 -12.24 1.98
C PRO A 35 15.72 -12.45 1.14
N ILE A 36 16.40 -13.61 1.24
CA ILE A 36 17.58 -13.92 0.41
C ILE A 36 17.20 -13.99 -1.07
N PHE A 37 16.14 -14.73 -1.40
CA PHE A 37 15.64 -14.86 -2.77
C PHE A 37 15.17 -13.54 -3.36
N LEU A 38 14.38 -12.75 -2.60
CA LEU A 38 13.91 -11.45 -3.09
C LEU A 38 15.05 -10.45 -3.27
N THR A 39 16.02 -10.42 -2.36
CA THR A 39 17.21 -9.58 -2.50
C THR A 39 17.96 -9.96 -3.77
N ALA A 40 18.17 -11.26 -4.04
CA ALA A 40 18.80 -11.72 -5.27
C ALA A 40 18.01 -11.32 -6.54
N CYS A 41 16.67 -11.42 -6.50
CA CYS A 41 15.81 -10.97 -7.60
C CYS A 41 15.95 -9.46 -7.86
N VAL A 42 15.95 -8.64 -6.81
CA VAL A 42 16.08 -7.18 -6.92
C VAL A 42 17.47 -6.78 -7.40
N THR A 43 18.53 -7.37 -6.85
CA THR A 43 19.92 -7.09 -7.23
C THR A 43 20.19 -7.47 -8.69
N THR A 44 19.64 -8.60 -9.15
CA THR A 44 19.82 -9.07 -10.54
C THR A 44 18.80 -8.47 -11.51
N ARG A 45 17.81 -7.70 -11.02
CA ARG A 45 16.70 -7.09 -11.77
C ARG A 45 15.75 -8.09 -12.44
N HIS A 46 15.57 -9.28 -11.85
CA HIS A 46 14.60 -10.29 -12.31
C HIS A 46 13.32 -10.27 -11.46
N PHE A 47 12.58 -9.17 -11.53
CA PHE A 47 11.40 -8.95 -10.69
C PHE A 47 10.24 -9.91 -11.00
N ALA A 48 10.07 -10.30 -12.28
CA ALA A 48 9.00 -11.22 -12.69
C ALA A 48 9.14 -12.61 -12.05
N THR A 49 10.37 -13.06 -11.78
CA THR A 49 10.65 -14.34 -11.14
C THR A 49 10.17 -14.38 -9.68
N ALA A 50 10.02 -13.22 -9.03
CA ALA A 50 9.55 -13.12 -7.67
C ALA A 50 8.01 -13.23 -7.54
N LEU A 51 7.26 -13.04 -8.63
CA LEU A 51 5.80 -12.99 -8.61
C LEU A 51 5.11 -14.21 -7.99
N PRO A 52 5.52 -15.48 -8.26
CA PRO A 52 4.84 -16.64 -7.69
C PRO A 52 4.88 -16.66 -6.16
N ILE A 53 5.98 -16.20 -5.58
CA ILE A 53 6.15 -16.12 -4.12
C ILE A 53 5.40 -14.91 -3.57
N LEU A 54 5.58 -13.73 -4.18
CA LEU A 54 4.94 -12.50 -3.72
C LEU A 54 3.41 -12.50 -3.87
N SER A 55 2.85 -13.29 -4.79
CA SER A 55 1.40 -13.40 -4.98
C SER A 55 0.71 -14.24 -3.90
N SER A 56 1.48 -14.99 -3.10
CA SER A 56 0.96 -15.77 -1.98
C SER A 56 1.13 -14.95 -0.70
N PRO A 57 0.04 -14.54 -0.02
CA PRO A 57 0.15 -13.74 1.19
C PRO A 57 0.77 -14.56 2.32
N ILE A 58 1.78 -13.98 2.95
CA ILE A 58 2.47 -14.54 4.12
C ILE A 58 1.88 -13.93 5.38
N PHE A 59 1.35 -14.77 6.26
CA PHE A 59 0.76 -14.35 7.53
C PHE A 59 1.22 -15.20 8.72
N ASN A 60 1.93 -16.32 8.48
CA ASN A 60 2.49 -17.15 9.53
C ASN A 60 3.99 -16.89 9.69
N ILE A 61 4.40 -16.58 10.92
CA ILE A 61 5.81 -16.41 11.29
C ILE A 61 6.11 -17.44 12.37
N ASP A 62 6.86 -18.47 12.00
CA ASP A 62 7.27 -19.54 12.92
C ASP A 62 8.78 -19.48 13.14
N THR A 63 9.18 -19.08 14.34
CA THR A 63 10.58 -18.99 14.75
C THR A 63 11.21 -20.35 15.06
N SER A 64 10.43 -21.42 15.13
CA SER A 64 10.94 -22.79 15.28
C SER A 64 11.35 -23.42 13.94
N LEU A 65 10.74 -22.97 12.83
CA LEU A 65 11.02 -23.46 11.48
C LEU A 65 12.33 -22.91 10.90
N SER A 66 12.64 -21.65 11.22
CA SER A 66 13.89 -21.01 10.82
C SER A 66 14.25 -19.91 11.83
N GLU A 67 15.54 -19.64 11.99
CA GLU A 67 16.07 -18.57 12.85
C GLU A 67 15.74 -17.18 12.26
N LEU A 68 14.47 -16.79 12.34
CA LEU A 68 13.98 -15.53 11.82
C LEU A 68 14.37 -14.38 12.75
N SER A 69 14.98 -13.37 12.15
CA SER A 69 15.22 -12.07 12.79
C SER A 69 14.16 -11.06 12.37
N TYR A 70 14.02 -10.00 13.16
CA TYR A 70 13.18 -8.84 12.80
C TYR A 70 13.53 -8.27 11.41
N ASN A 71 14.82 -8.25 11.06
CA ASN A 71 15.28 -7.72 9.80
C ASN A 71 14.83 -8.56 8.59
N ASP A 72 14.64 -9.87 8.75
CA ASP A 72 14.18 -10.74 7.65
C ASP A 72 12.79 -10.34 7.17
N ASN A 73 11.89 -10.01 8.11
CA ASN A 73 10.57 -9.48 7.80
C ASN A 73 10.66 -8.14 7.06
N LEU A 74 11.52 -7.22 7.52
CA LEU A 74 11.71 -5.92 6.88
C LEU A 74 12.28 -6.06 5.46
N ILE A 75 13.31 -6.89 5.29
CA ILE A 75 13.98 -7.10 3.99
C ILE A 75 13.01 -7.73 3.00
N TYR A 76 12.23 -8.73 3.43
CA TYR A 76 11.23 -9.38 2.59
C TYR A 76 10.20 -8.36 2.06
N HIS A 77 9.57 -7.61 2.96
CA HIS A 77 8.53 -6.65 2.58
C HIS A 77 9.09 -5.47 1.77
N TYR A 78 10.26 -4.95 2.14
CA TYR A 78 10.93 -3.89 1.38
C TYR A 78 11.31 -4.34 -0.03
N ALA A 79 11.95 -5.50 -0.17
CA ALA A 79 12.35 -6.03 -1.48
C ALA A 79 11.13 -6.39 -2.34
N GLY A 80 10.06 -6.93 -1.74
CA GLY A 80 8.79 -7.17 -2.41
C GLY A 80 8.14 -5.89 -2.94
N GLY A 81 8.11 -4.83 -2.12
CA GLY A 81 7.63 -3.51 -2.53
C GLY A 81 8.43 -2.91 -3.68
N VAL A 82 9.76 -3.06 -3.66
CA VAL A 82 10.63 -2.65 -4.77
C VAL A 82 10.36 -3.46 -6.03
N ALA A 83 10.18 -4.78 -5.92
CA ALA A 83 9.87 -5.65 -7.06
C ALA A 83 8.52 -5.30 -7.69
N PHE A 84 7.47 -5.11 -6.89
CA PHE A 84 6.17 -4.66 -7.39
C PHE A 84 6.22 -3.28 -8.02
N GLY A 85 6.94 -2.33 -7.40
CA GLY A 85 7.15 -0.99 -7.96
C GLY A 85 7.87 -1.03 -9.31
N ALA A 86 8.87 -1.90 -9.46
CA ALA A 86 9.56 -2.10 -10.74
C ALA A 86 8.66 -2.70 -11.82
N LEU A 87 7.70 -3.54 -11.43
CA LEU A 87 6.68 -4.12 -12.31
C LEU A 87 5.46 -3.20 -12.52
N LYS A 88 5.46 -1.97 -11.97
CA LYS A 88 4.35 -1.01 -12.01
C LYS A 88 3.04 -1.54 -11.40
N ARG A 89 3.14 -2.53 -10.50
CA ARG A 89 2.04 -3.06 -9.69
C ARG A 89 1.92 -2.21 -8.42
N TRP A 90 1.41 -0.99 -8.59
CA TRP A 90 1.49 0.07 -7.57
C TRP A 90 0.71 -0.22 -6.30
N ARG A 91 -0.44 -0.92 -6.39
CA ARG A 91 -1.28 -1.26 -5.23
C ARG A 91 -0.56 -2.27 -4.34
N GLU A 92 -0.02 -3.32 -4.94
CA GLU A 92 0.74 -4.35 -4.24
C GLU A 92 2.06 -3.81 -3.69
N ALA A 93 2.70 -2.87 -4.42
CA ALA A 93 3.88 -2.18 -3.94
C ALA A 93 3.58 -1.33 -2.69
N GLU A 94 2.44 -0.63 -2.66
CA GLU A 94 2.00 0.12 -1.49
C GLU A 94 1.83 -0.80 -0.29
N GLU A 95 1.04 -1.87 -0.42
CA GLU A 95 0.76 -2.81 0.67
C GLU A 95 2.05 -3.35 1.31
N PHE A 96 3.00 -3.80 0.47
CA PHE A 96 4.27 -4.33 0.95
C PHE A 96 5.15 -3.27 1.63
N LEU A 97 5.21 -2.06 1.09
CA LEU A 97 5.97 -0.97 1.70
C LEU A 97 5.33 -0.50 3.01
N GLU A 98 3.99 -0.47 3.08
CA GLU A 98 3.24 -0.13 4.29
C GLU A 98 3.47 -1.14 5.41
N ILE A 99 3.48 -2.44 5.12
CA ILE A 99 3.82 -3.49 6.10
C ILE A 99 5.25 -3.28 6.63
N CYS A 100 6.22 -2.95 5.77
CA CYS A 100 7.59 -2.65 6.20
C CYS A 100 7.66 -1.42 7.12
N VAL A 101 6.90 -0.36 6.80
CA VAL A 101 6.87 0.90 7.58
C VAL A 101 6.19 0.71 8.93
N THR A 102 5.15 -0.12 8.98
CA THR A 102 4.33 -0.33 10.17
C THR A 102 4.87 -1.42 11.11
N ALA A 103 5.89 -2.17 10.68
CA ALA A 103 6.52 -3.20 11.48
C ALA A 103 6.95 -2.65 12.86
N PRO A 104 6.58 -3.33 13.96
CA PRO A 104 6.77 -2.82 15.31
C PRO A 104 8.25 -2.78 15.67
N GLY A 105 8.73 -1.61 16.12
CA GLY A 105 10.09 -1.42 16.60
C GLY A 105 10.18 -0.18 17.48
N GLN A 106 10.94 -0.26 18.58
CA GLN A 106 11.19 0.86 19.48
C GLN A 106 11.99 1.97 18.77
N ILE A 107 13.03 1.56 18.07
CA ILE A 107 13.89 2.43 17.26
C ILE A 107 13.63 2.07 15.79
N PRO A 108 13.25 3.04 14.94
CA PRO A 108 13.01 2.77 13.53
C PRO A 108 14.31 2.36 12.84
N ALA A 109 14.28 1.24 12.12
CA ALA A 109 15.42 0.80 11.32
C ALA A 109 15.58 1.69 10.08
N ALA A 110 16.81 1.80 9.55
CA ALA A 110 17.10 2.58 8.35
C ALA A 110 16.28 2.10 7.12
N ILE A 111 16.05 0.78 7.02
CA ILE A 111 15.23 0.17 5.96
C ILE A 111 13.78 0.71 6.00
N GLN A 112 13.22 0.94 7.19
CA GLN A 112 11.86 1.46 7.32
C GLN A 112 11.75 2.91 6.84
N LEU A 113 12.81 3.72 7.01
CA LEU A 113 12.85 5.08 6.48
C LEU A 113 12.94 5.08 4.95
N GLU A 114 13.77 4.21 4.38
CA GLU A 114 13.84 4.02 2.92
C GLU A 114 12.52 3.51 2.34
N ALA A 115 11.85 2.59 3.04
CA ALA A 115 10.53 2.11 2.69
C ALA A 115 9.50 3.26 2.71
N LEU A 116 9.51 4.11 3.73
CA LEU A 116 8.57 5.23 3.86
C LEU A 116 8.76 6.29 2.76
N LYS A 117 10.01 6.58 2.38
CA LYS A 117 10.30 7.46 1.23
C LYS A 117 9.71 6.91 -0.06
N LYS A 118 9.93 5.62 -0.35
CA LYS A 118 9.39 4.93 -1.53
C LYS A 118 7.87 4.82 -1.48
N LEU A 119 7.30 4.51 -0.31
CA LEU A 119 5.86 4.46 -0.07
C LEU A 119 5.21 5.79 -0.44
N THR A 120 5.80 6.90 0.02
CA THR A 120 5.34 8.25 -0.31
C THR A 120 5.31 8.46 -1.82
N LEU A 121 6.38 8.10 -2.54
CA LEU A 121 6.42 8.23 -4.01
C LEU A 121 5.40 7.33 -4.72
N VAL A 122 5.22 6.09 -4.26
CA VAL A 122 4.21 5.17 -4.80
C VAL A 122 2.80 5.71 -4.59
N GLN A 123 2.50 6.26 -3.40
CA GLN A 123 1.20 6.88 -3.11
C GLN A 123 0.94 8.12 -3.97
N LEU A 124 1.97 8.94 -4.26
CA LEU A 124 1.84 10.04 -5.21
C LEU A 124 1.47 9.55 -6.62
N ILE A 125 1.98 8.40 -7.05
CA ILE A 125 1.63 7.80 -8.34
C ILE A 125 0.19 7.28 -8.32
N LEU A 126 -0.20 6.58 -7.25
CA LEU A 126 -1.45 5.82 -7.15
C LEU A 126 -2.68 6.66 -6.78
N TYR A 127 -2.54 7.64 -5.89
CA TYR A 127 -3.63 8.46 -5.38
C TYR A 127 -3.48 9.95 -5.68
N GLY A 128 -2.34 10.37 -6.19
CA GLY A 128 -2.03 11.77 -6.44
C GLY A 128 -1.80 12.59 -5.18
N LYS A 129 -1.62 11.92 -4.04
CA LYS A 129 -1.34 12.52 -2.73
C LYS A 129 -0.71 11.48 -1.82
N ALA A 130 0.06 11.93 -0.83
CA ALA A 130 0.53 11.05 0.23
C ALA A 130 -0.63 10.72 1.19
N THR A 131 -0.78 9.45 1.53
CA THR A 131 -1.77 8.99 2.51
C THR A 131 -1.09 8.88 3.88
N ALA A 132 -1.81 9.25 4.94
CA ALA A 132 -1.27 9.09 6.28
C ALA A 132 -1.15 7.60 6.61
N PRO A 133 0.01 7.13 7.12
CA PRO A 133 0.17 5.74 7.50
C PRO A 133 -0.73 5.40 8.70
N PRO A 134 -0.98 4.11 8.97
CA PRO A 134 -1.83 3.68 10.08
C PRO A 134 -1.39 4.24 11.43
N LYS A 135 -2.33 4.43 12.36
CA LYS A 135 -2.09 5.05 13.68
C LYS A 135 -1.06 4.31 14.54
N TYR A 136 -0.87 3.01 14.31
CA TYR A 136 0.09 2.18 15.04
C TYR A 136 1.52 2.28 14.49
N THR A 137 1.76 3.06 13.43
CA THR A 137 3.09 3.32 12.90
C THR A 137 3.94 4.09 13.91
N ASN A 138 5.25 3.78 13.99
CA ASN A 138 6.15 4.49 14.88
C ASN A 138 6.19 6.01 14.58
N PRO A 139 5.81 6.89 15.52
CA PRO A 139 5.69 8.33 15.27
C PRO A 139 7.03 9.01 15.00
N THR A 140 8.15 8.44 15.48
CA THR A 140 9.49 8.96 15.20
C THR A 140 9.84 8.82 13.73
N LEU A 141 9.44 7.70 13.10
CA LEU A 141 9.66 7.48 11.67
C LEU A 141 8.94 8.54 10.81
N ILE A 142 7.68 8.85 11.15
CA ILE A 142 6.89 9.90 10.49
C ILE A 142 7.56 11.27 10.64
N ARG A 143 8.13 11.55 11.82
CA ARG A 143 8.87 12.81 12.07
C ARG A 143 10.13 12.90 11.22
N MET A 144 10.87 11.80 11.06
CA MET A 144 12.07 11.75 10.23
C MET A 144 11.74 12.06 8.76
N LEU A 145 10.63 11.52 8.24
CA LEU A 145 10.19 11.80 6.86
C LEU A 145 10.00 13.30 6.61
N LYS A 146 9.42 14.04 7.58
CA LYS A 146 9.14 15.48 7.44
C LYS A 146 10.38 16.32 7.14
N ASN A 147 11.57 15.85 7.55
CA ASN A 147 12.84 16.53 7.35
C ASN A 147 13.52 16.15 6.02
N THR A 148 12.84 15.37 5.17
CA THR A 148 13.39 14.89 3.89
C THR A 148 12.79 15.64 2.70
N SER A 149 13.54 15.68 1.59
CA SER A 149 13.09 16.22 0.30
C SER A 149 11.83 15.54 -0.25
N TYR A 150 11.58 14.27 0.12
CA TYR A 150 10.38 13.53 -0.27
C TYR A 150 9.11 14.14 0.31
N HIS A 151 9.17 14.67 1.54
CA HIS A 151 8.03 15.35 2.15
C HIS A 151 7.73 16.68 1.48
N THR A 152 8.77 17.44 1.11
CA THR A 152 8.62 18.67 0.34
C THR A 152 7.98 18.39 -1.02
N LEU A 153 8.44 17.35 -1.72
CA LEU A 153 7.86 16.90 -2.99
C LEU A 153 6.39 16.48 -2.82
N ALA A 154 6.09 15.68 -1.80
CA ALA A 154 4.73 15.22 -1.53
C ALA A 154 3.76 16.36 -1.22
N LYS A 155 4.21 17.39 -0.50
CA LYS A 155 3.42 18.60 -0.23
C LYS A 155 3.19 19.45 -1.47
N ALA A 156 4.16 19.50 -2.37
CA ALA A 156 4.05 20.24 -3.62
C ALA A 156 3.18 19.52 -4.65
N TYR A 157 2.74 18.29 -4.43
CA TYR A 157 2.01 17.50 -5.41
C TYR A 157 0.47 17.60 -5.22
N PRO A 158 -0.34 17.70 -6.30
CA PRO A 158 0.04 17.81 -7.72
C PRO A 158 0.25 19.28 -8.14
N GLN A 159 1.31 19.53 -8.93
CA GLN A 159 1.65 20.80 -9.57
C GLN A 159 2.16 20.54 -11.00
N THR A 160 2.36 21.60 -11.78
CA THR A 160 2.86 21.50 -13.16
C THR A 160 4.23 20.81 -13.21
N ILE A 161 4.53 20.15 -14.34
CA ILE A 161 5.80 19.44 -14.53
C ILE A 161 6.98 20.38 -14.28
N SER A 162 6.95 21.60 -14.83
CA SER A 162 8.02 22.59 -14.67
C SER A 162 8.27 22.94 -13.20
N SER A 163 7.22 23.14 -12.41
CA SER A 163 7.34 23.45 -10.97
C SER A 163 7.91 22.26 -10.17
N LEU A 164 7.43 21.04 -10.45
CA LEU A 164 7.91 19.83 -9.80
C LEU A 164 9.38 19.53 -10.18
N THR A 165 9.74 19.69 -11.45
CA THR A 165 11.14 19.51 -11.90
C THR A 165 12.07 20.52 -11.24
N ALA A 166 11.68 21.79 -11.10
CA ALA A 166 12.47 22.80 -10.40
C ALA A 166 12.68 22.44 -8.91
N THR A 167 11.64 21.92 -8.26
CA THR A 167 11.70 21.45 -6.87
C THR A 167 12.65 20.26 -6.73
N VAL A 168 12.56 19.28 -7.62
CA VAL A 168 13.41 18.07 -7.61
C VAL A 168 14.85 18.37 -7.99
N TYR A 169 15.08 19.34 -8.88
CA TYR A 169 16.43 19.69 -9.32
C TYR A 169 17.31 20.22 -8.17
N ARG A 170 16.71 20.91 -7.19
CA ARG A 170 17.41 21.38 -5.99
C ARG A 170 18.02 20.24 -5.16
N ASP A 171 17.32 19.10 -5.12
CA ASP A 171 17.65 17.96 -4.27
C ASP A 171 18.05 16.73 -5.10
N ILE A 172 18.44 16.93 -6.37
CA ILE A 172 18.67 15.84 -7.33
C ILE A 172 19.77 14.87 -6.88
N ASP A 173 20.80 15.39 -6.20
CA ASP A 173 21.92 14.60 -5.71
C ASP A 173 21.49 13.67 -4.57
N ILE A 174 20.52 14.08 -3.75
CA ILE A 174 19.92 13.23 -2.70
C ILE A 174 19.17 12.08 -3.36
N PHE A 175 18.32 12.36 -4.36
CA PHE A 175 17.56 11.33 -5.06
C PHE A 175 18.44 10.34 -5.85
N LYS A 176 19.59 10.82 -6.37
CA LYS A 176 20.60 9.98 -7.02
C LYS A 176 21.34 9.09 -6.02
N ALA A 177 21.78 9.66 -4.91
CA ALA A 177 22.48 8.92 -3.86
C ALA A 177 21.60 7.78 -3.31
N GLU A 178 20.30 8.04 -3.13
CA GLU A 178 19.33 7.06 -2.62
C GLU A 178 18.72 6.14 -3.69
N GLN A 179 19.19 6.21 -4.95
CA GLN A 179 18.73 5.39 -6.08
C GLN A 179 17.21 5.48 -6.37
N ASN A 180 16.57 6.59 -5.99
CA ASN A 180 15.13 6.80 -6.16
C ASN A 180 14.77 7.73 -7.33
N LEU A 181 15.77 8.27 -8.05
CA LEU A 181 15.57 9.24 -9.14
C LEU A 181 14.59 8.75 -10.21
N GLY A 182 14.69 7.49 -10.64
CA GLY A 182 13.80 6.92 -11.66
C GLY A 182 12.34 6.85 -11.20
N LEU A 183 12.09 6.64 -9.91
CA LEU A 183 10.75 6.66 -9.33
C LEU A 183 10.22 8.10 -9.23
N VAL A 184 11.06 9.05 -8.81
CA VAL A 184 10.71 10.48 -8.78
C VAL A 184 10.34 11.00 -10.17
N GLN A 185 11.06 10.60 -11.21
CA GLN A 185 10.72 10.94 -12.60
C GLN A 185 9.33 10.41 -12.99
N GLN A 186 8.98 9.20 -12.57
CA GLN A 186 7.63 8.66 -12.79
C GLN A 186 6.55 9.45 -12.03
N VAL A 187 6.83 9.91 -10.80
CA VAL A 187 5.92 10.81 -10.07
C VAL A 187 5.64 12.08 -10.87
N ILE A 188 6.68 12.73 -11.38
CA ILE A 188 6.57 13.96 -12.18
C ILE A 188 5.76 13.70 -13.45
N GLN A 189 6.06 12.63 -14.19
CA GLN A 189 5.34 12.26 -15.41
C GLN A 189 3.86 11.93 -15.16
N ARG A 190 3.50 11.46 -13.96
CA ARG A 190 2.11 11.17 -13.58
C ARG A 190 1.34 12.42 -13.17
N ALA A 191 2.00 13.53 -12.83
CA ALA A 191 1.35 14.75 -12.31
C ALA A 191 0.24 15.33 -13.21
N PRO A 192 0.40 15.41 -14.54
CA PRO A 192 -0.67 15.88 -15.43
C PRO A 192 -1.99 15.15 -15.27
N ARG A 193 -1.95 13.81 -15.10
CA ARG A 193 -3.15 12.99 -14.95
C ARG A 193 -3.92 13.36 -13.68
N TRP A 194 -3.22 13.66 -12.59
CA TRP A 194 -3.85 14.08 -11.34
C TRP A 194 -4.38 15.51 -11.39
N LEU A 195 -3.72 16.42 -12.11
CA LEU A 195 -4.26 17.76 -12.38
C LEU A 195 -5.56 17.68 -13.20
N ILE A 196 -5.58 16.88 -14.27
CA ILE A 196 -6.78 16.66 -15.08
C ILE A 196 -7.90 16.03 -14.23
N ARG A 197 -7.59 15.01 -13.42
CA ARG A 197 -8.56 14.40 -12.51
C ARG A 197 -9.10 15.38 -11.47
N ARG A 198 -8.31 16.36 -11.04
CA ARG A 198 -8.79 17.44 -10.16
C ARG A 198 -9.81 18.32 -10.87
N LEU A 199 -9.63 18.59 -12.16
CA LEU A 199 -10.55 19.39 -12.97
C LEU A 199 -11.91 18.71 -13.15
N THR A 200 -11.96 17.37 -13.19
CA THR A 200 -13.24 16.64 -13.28
C THR A 200 -14.11 16.80 -12.03
N LEU A 201 -13.56 17.27 -10.90
CA LEU A 201 -14.33 17.52 -9.68
C LEU A 201 -15.06 18.87 -9.70
N THR A 202 -14.56 19.83 -10.49
CA THR A 202 -15.08 21.21 -10.50
C THR A 202 -15.76 21.57 -11.82
N TYR A 203 -15.39 20.92 -12.92
CA TYR A 203 -15.89 21.22 -14.25
C TYR A 203 -16.65 20.03 -14.83
N LEU A 204 -17.81 20.31 -15.43
CA LEU A 204 -18.53 19.34 -16.25
C LEU A 204 -18.01 19.36 -17.70
N THR A 205 -17.71 20.54 -18.22
CA THR A 205 -17.16 20.76 -19.56
C THR A 205 -15.98 21.71 -19.48
N LEU A 206 -14.93 21.44 -20.24
CA LEU A 206 -13.73 22.29 -20.28
C LEU A 206 -13.05 22.17 -21.65
N GLY A 207 -12.59 23.29 -22.21
CA GLY A 207 -11.84 23.31 -23.47
C GLY A 207 -10.43 22.73 -23.30
N LEU A 208 -9.89 22.08 -24.35
CA LEU A 208 -8.53 21.54 -24.35
C LEU A 208 -7.47 22.62 -24.06
N GLY A 209 -7.64 23.84 -24.57
CA GLY A 209 -6.73 24.95 -24.30
C GLY A 209 -6.73 25.43 -22.85
N ASP A 210 -7.86 25.33 -22.14
CA ASP A 210 -7.92 25.68 -20.71
C ASP A 210 -7.33 24.57 -19.84
N ILE A 211 -7.54 23.31 -20.22
CA ILE A 211 -6.85 22.17 -19.61
C ILE A 211 -5.33 22.30 -19.80
N ALA A 212 -4.88 22.69 -20.99
CA ALA A 212 -3.48 22.89 -21.33
C ALA A 212 -2.80 23.91 -20.41
N LYS A 213 -3.44 25.07 -20.21
CA LYS A 213 -2.96 26.13 -19.30
C LYS A 213 -2.86 25.66 -17.85
N GLU A 214 -3.87 24.97 -17.35
CA GLU A 214 -3.92 24.53 -15.95
C GLU A 214 -2.90 23.40 -15.67
N VAL A 215 -2.68 22.52 -16.64
CA VAL A 215 -1.72 21.40 -16.53
C VAL A 215 -0.29 21.85 -16.82
N GLY A 216 -0.11 22.97 -17.52
CA GLY A 216 1.18 23.50 -17.94
C GLY A 216 1.77 22.76 -19.15
N ILE A 217 0.92 22.32 -20.07
CA ILE A 217 1.29 21.71 -21.35
C ILE A 217 0.99 22.72 -22.45
N GLU A 218 1.95 23.00 -23.34
CA GLU A 218 1.78 24.01 -24.39
C GLU A 218 0.94 23.50 -25.58
N SER A 219 0.98 22.19 -25.84
CA SER A 219 0.28 21.57 -26.97
C SER A 219 -1.07 20.98 -26.57
N GLU A 220 -2.14 21.44 -27.21
CA GLU A 220 -3.48 20.85 -27.06
C GLU A 220 -3.53 19.40 -27.54
N GLU A 221 -2.67 19.00 -28.48
CA GLU A 221 -2.57 17.63 -28.98
C GLU A 221 -2.02 16.68 -27.92
N GLU A 222 -1.02 17.12 -27.16
CA GLU A 222 -0.46 16.35 -26.04
C GLU A 222 -1.50 16.19 -24.94
N VAL A 223 -2.24 17.25 -24.61
CA VAL A 223 -3.35 17.19 -23.64
C VAL A 223 -4.42 16.21 -24.11
N ARG A 224 -4.80 16.26 -25.39
CA ARG A 224 -5.76 15.32 -25.99
C ARG A 224 -5.27 13.88 -25.84
N ALA A 225 -4.00 13.60 -26.15
CA ALA A 225 -3.41 12.28 -25.99
C ALA A 225 -3.43 11.79 -24.53
N VAL A 226 -3.12 12.67 -23.57
CA VAL A 226 -3.21 12.35 -22.14
C VAL A 226 -4.64 12.03 -21.73
N VAL A 227 -5.62 12.86 -22.11
CA VAL A 227 -7.04 12.63 -21.81
C VAL A 227 -7.53 11.30 -22.40
N VAL A 228 -7.22 11.02 -23.67
CA VAL A 228 -7.57 9.74 -24.32
C VAL A 228 -6.96 8.56 -23.55
N SER A 229 -5.67 8.63 -23.22
CA SER A 229 -5.01 7.57 -22.44
C SER A 229 -5.56 7.40 -21.02
N MET A 230 -6.21 8.43 -20.46
CA MET A 230 -6.90 8.35 -19.16
C MET A 230 -8.29 7.74 -19.28
N VAL A 231 -8.97 7.92 -20.41
CA VAL A 231 -10.23 7.24 -20.71
C VAL A 231 -9.98 5.75 -20.99
N GLU A 232 -8.95 5.43 -21.78
CA GLU A 232 -8.57 4.03 -22.08
C GLU A 232 -8.16 3.24 -20.83
N SER A 233 -7.52 3.90 -19.86
CA SER A 233 -7.11 3.27 -18.60
C SER A 233 -8.19 3.32 -17.51
N GLU A 234 -9.41 3.77 -17.83
CA GLU A 234 -10.53 3.94 -16.90
C GLU A 234 -10.19 4.85 -15.70
N ASP A 235 -9.21 5.78 -15.85
CA ASP A 235 -8.86 6.76 -14.83
C ASP A 235 -9.93 7.87 -14.72
N ILE A 236 -10.55 8.22 -15.85
CA ILE A 236 -11.64 9.21 -15.97
C ILE A 236 -12.67 8.75 -17.00
N ASN A 237 -13.92 9.20 -16.85
CA ASN A 237 -14.96 9.03 -17.86
C ASN A 237 -15.17 10.38 -18.54
N ALA A 238 -14.71 10.52 -19.77
CA ALA A 238 -14.79 11.76 -20.53
C ALA A 238 -15.04 11.51 -22.01
N SER A 239 -15.74 12.43 -22.68
CA SER A 239 -15.90 12.46 -24.13
C SER A 239 -15.31 13.75 -24.71
N ILE A 240 -14.74 13.66 -25.90
CA ILE A 240 -14.12 14.79 -26.60
C ILE A 240 -14.99 15.15 -27.81
N SER A 241 -15.49 16.38 -27.85
CA SER A 241 -16.26 16.92 -28.98
C SER A 241 -15.33 17.43 -30.10
N VAL A 242 -15.87 17.55 -31.31
CA VAL A 242 -15.15 18.04 -32.51
C VAL A 242 -14.61 19.46 -32.30
N ASP A 243 -15.32 20.26 -31.50
CA ASP A 243 -14.97 21.65 -31.19
C ASP A 243 -13.83 21.79 -30.16
N GLY A 244 -13.23 20.68 -29.71
CA GLY A 244 -12.13 20.69 -28.75
C GLY A 244 -12.55 20.82 -27.28
N THR A 245 -13.84 20.63 -26.98
CA THR A 245 -14.37 20.61 -25.61
C THR A 245 -14.39 19.19 -25.06
N VAL A 246 -13.85 19.02 -23.85
CA VAL A 246 -13.91 17.77 -23.10
C VAL A 246 -15.10 17.83 -22.14
N THR A 247 -16.00 16.85 -22.23
CA THR A 247 -17.14 16.69 -21.33
C THR A 247 -16.83 15.55 -20.37
N PHE A 248 -16.79 15.85 -19.08
CA PHE A 248 -16.59 14.86 -18.03
C PHE A 248 -17.94 14.28 -17.61
N THR A 249 -18.03 12.96 -17.58
CA THR A 249 -19.23 12.23 -17.15
C THR A 249 -18.94 11.52 -15.83
N THR A 250 -19.84 11.63 -14.87
CA THR A 250 -19.76 10.83 -13.65
C THR A 250 -20.37 9.47 -13.93
N SER A 251 -19.56 8.44 -14.22
CA SER A 251 -20.09 7.07 -14.28
C SER A 251 -20.43 6.60 -12.88
N THR A 252 -21.63 6.08 -12.69
CA THR A 252 -21.94 5.24 -11.53
C THR A 252 -21.20 3.92 -11.70
N ALA A 253 -20.62 3.39 -10.62
CA ALA A 253 -19.94 2.11 -10.67
C ALA A 253 -20.96 1.01 -11.00
N GLN A 254 -20.83 0.41 -12.19
CA GLN A 254 -21.65 -0.73 -12.59
C GLN A 254 -20.88 -2.00 -12.26
N PHE A 255 -21.33 -2.71 -11.23
CA PHE A 255 -20.73 -3.99 -10.86
C PHE A 255 -21.46 -5.12 -11.58
N SER A 256 -20.71 -5.96 -12.28
CA SER A 256 -21.24 -7.17 -12.86
C SER A 256 -21.57 -8.20 -11.77
N LYS A 257 -22.53 -9.08 -12.05
CA LYS A 257 -22.84 -10.20 -11.15
C LYS A 257 -21.60 -11.05 -10.87
N ALA A 258 -20.74 -11.26 -11.87
CA ALA A 258 -19.51 -12.04 -11.71
C ALA A 258 -18.50 -11.39 -10.75
N GLU A 259 -18.37 -10.07 -10.74
CA GLU A 259 -17.52 -9.35 -9.79
C GLU A 259 -18.07 -9.44 -8.37
N ILE A 260 -19.39 -9.34 -8.21
CA ILE A 260 -20.06 -9.52 -6.93
C ILE A 260 -19.84 -10.95 -6.42
N ASP A 261 -20.08 -11.96 -7.25
CA ASP A 261 -19.88 -13.37 -6.90
C ASP A 261 -18.42 -13.64 -6.50
N LYS A 262 -17.44 -13.04 -7.21
CA LYS A 262 -16.01 -13.13 -6.86
C LYS A 262 -15.70 -12.47 -5.52
N ALA A 263 -16.24 -11.28 -5.26
CA ALA A 263 -16.05 -10.58 -3.99
C ALA A 263 -16.66 -11.36 -2.81
N VAL A 264 -17.85 -11.96 -3.00
CA VAL A 264 -18.49 -12.83 -2.02
C VAL A 264 -17.65 -14.08 -1.75
N ALA A 265 -17.15 -14.74 -2.79
CA ALA A 265 -16.28 -15.91 -2.63
C ALA A 265 -14.99 -15.59 -1.86
N GLN A 266 -14.37 -14.42 -2.13
CA GLN A 266 -13.21 -13.95 -1.38
C GLN A 266 -13.54 -13.68 0.09
N ALA A 267 -14.66 -13.01 0.37
CA ALA A 267 -15.12 -12.74 1.73
C ALA A 267 -15.42 -14.04 2.51
N GLN A 268 -16.03 -15.03 1.87
CA GLN A 268 -16.28 -16.34 2.46
C GLN A 268 -14.97 -17.06 2.80
N ALA A 269 -13.98 -17.06 1.89
CA ALA A 269 -12.67 -17.67 2.14
C ALA A 269 -11.94 -16.98 3.31
N GLN A 270 -11.98 -15.65 3.38
CA GLN A 270 -11.42 -14.90 4.50
C GLN A 270 -12.15 -15.17 5.82
N SER A 271 -13.48 -15.30 5.79
CA SER A 271 -14.27 -15.64 6.97
C SER A 271 -13.93 -17.02 7.52
N GLN A 272 -13.74 -18.02 6.65
CA GLN A 272 -13.29 -19.35 7.04
C GLN A 272 -11.89 -19.32 7.68
N LEU A 273 -10.96 -18.56 7.09
CA LEU A 273 -9.62 -18.40 7.66
C LEU A 273 -9.66 -17.74 9.05
N LEU A 274 -10.50 -16.71 9.24
CA LEU A 274 -10.68 -16.04 10.52
C LEU A 274 -11.29 -16.96 11.57
N GLN A 275 -12.27 -17.79 11.21
CA GLN A 275 -12.85 -18.79 12.11
C GLN A 275 -11.81 -19.80 12.59
N GLU A 276 -10.92 -20.25 11.70
CA GLU A 276 -9.83 -21.17 12.08
C GLU A 276 -8.80 -20.48 13.00
N LEU A 277 -8.44 -19.23 12.71
CA LEU A 277 -7.56 -18.44 13.59
C LEU A 277 -8.19 -18.20 14.96
N GLU A 278 -9.48 -17.89 15.02
CA GLU A 278 -10.20 -17.74 16.28
C GLU A 278 -10.23 -19.06 17.07
N ARG A 279 -10.50 -20.19 16.40
CA ARG A 279 -10.50 -21.51 17.02
C ARG A 279 -9.14 -21.86 17.62
N THR A 280 -8.06 -21.65 16.86
CA THR A 280 -6.69 -21.93 17.33
C THR A 280 -6.32 -21.02 18.50
N MET A 281 -6.62 -19.72 18.43
CA MET A 281 -6.44 -18.77 19.53
C MET A 281 -7.23 -19.19 20.78
N ASN A 282 -8.51 -19.53 20.65
CA ASN A 282 -9.37 -19.92 21.77
C ASN A 282 -8.93 -21.24 22.43
N SER A 283 -8.25 -22.11 21.69
CA SER A 283 -7.67 -23.35 22.21
C SER A 283 -6.26 -23.17 22.83
N SER A 284 -5.63 -22.01 22.66
CA SER A 284 -4.28 -21.76 23.17
C SER A 284 -4.25 -21.70 24.69
N LYS A 285 -3.17 -22.21 25.28
CA LYS A 285 -3.00 -22.24 26.75
C LYS A 285 -2.96 -20.82 27.32
N GLU A 286 -2.30 -19.90 26.64
CA GLU A 286 -2.17 -18.50 27.03
C GLU A 286 -3.52 -17.80 27.09
N TYR A 287 -4.38 -18.05 26.10
CA TYR A 287 -5.74 -17.52 26.06
C TYR A 287 -6.59 -18.13 27.17
N LEU A 288 -6.59 -19.46 27.31
CA LEU A 288 -7.37 -20.15 28.35
C LEU A 288 -6.96 -19.73 29.77
N VAL A 289 -5.67 -19.56 30.05
CA VAL A 289 -5.18 -19.08 31.35
C VAL A 289 -5.67 -17.66 31.64
N LYS A 290 -5.67 -16.76 30.65
CA LYS A 290 -6.22 -15.41 30.82
C LYS A 290 -7.74 -15.42 30.97
N ALA A 291 -8.44 -16.23 30.18
CA ALA A 291 -9.89 -16.34 30.22
C ALA A 291 -10.38 -16.88 31.59
N ILE A 292 -9.67 -17.84 32.17
CA ILE A 292 -9.98 -18.36 33.52
C ILE A 292 -9.69 -17.28 34.58
N LYS A 293 -8.54 -16.59 34.52
CA LYS A 293 -8.22 -15.50 35.46
C LYS A 293 -9.25 -14.37 35.46
N HIS A 294 -9.70 -13.94 34.28
CA HIS A 294 -10.75 -12.92 34.18
C HIS A 294 -12.14 -13.41 34.60
N LYS A 295 -12.40 -14.72 34.54
CA LYS A 295 -13.63 -15.30 35.07
C LYS A 295 -13.63 -15.34 36.61
N ASP A 296 -12.46 -15.54 37.23
CA ASP A 296 -12.30 -15.49 38.69
C ASP A 296 -12.33 -14.04 39.22
N ASP A 297 -11.80 -13.06 38.47
CA ASP A 297 -11.90 -11.63 38.82
C ASP A 297 -13.33 -11.08 38.71
N ALA A 298 -14.22 -11.75 37.98
CA ALA A 298 -15.64 -11.39 37.87
C ALA A 298 -16.51 -11.96 39.01
N TRP A 299 -15.92 -12.72 39.95
CA TRP A 299 -16.57 -13.31 41.13
C TRP A 299 -15.88 -12.91 42.45
N GLY A 300 -15.32 -11.70 42.52
CA GLY A 300 -15.11 -11.02 43.80
C GLY A 300 -16.45 -10.50 44.33
N PRO A 301 -16.75 -10.61 45.64
CA PRO A 301 -18.00 -10.07 46.17
C PRO A 301 -17.99 -8.55 46.03
N ASP A 302 -18.82 -8.02 45.13
CA ASP A 302 -19.28 -6.63 45.15
C ASP A 302 -20.15 -6.43 46.41
N GLU A 303 -19.52 -6.31 47.58
CA GLU A 303 -20.09 -5.57 48.70
C GLU A 303 -19.46 -4.18 48.69
N ASP A 304 -19.95 -3.32 47.80
CA ASP A 304 -20.11 -1.86 48.02
C ASP A 304 -20.76 -1.17 46.80
N VAL A 305 -21.85 -1.75 46.30
CA VAL A 305 -22.78 -1.04 45.40
C VAL A 305 -24.16 -1.00 46.03
N MET A 306 -24.34 -0.13 47.03
CA MET A 306 -25.65 0.32 47.47
C MET A 306 -25.61 1.81 47.84
N PHE A 307 -26.62 2.54 47.35
CA PHE A 307 -26.96 3.95 47.57
C PHE A 307 -26.20 5.02 46.75
N ASN A 308 -26.73 5.37 45.56
CA ASN A 308 -27.75 6.44 45.50
C ASN A 308 -28.40 6.54 44.11
N THR A 309 -29.72 6.39 44.09
CA THR A 309 -30.59 6.51 42.90
C THR A 309 -31.15 7.93 42.73
N HIS A 310 -31.39 8.30 41.46
CA HIS A 310 -32.36 9.26 40.86
C HIS A 310 -31.81 10.58 40.26
N PRO A 311 -32.47 11.14 39.21
CA PRO A 311 -33.01 10.49 38.00
C PRO A 311 -32.85 11.33 36.70
N GLY A 312 -32.97 10.69 35.52
CA GLY A 312 -33.46 11.39 34.33
C GLY A 312 -32.85 10.97 32.99
N GLY A 313 -33.69 10.37 32.13
CA GLY A 313 -33.63 10.66 30.69
C GLY A 313 -33.35 9.50 29.73
N SER A 314 -34.45 8.85 29.32
CA SER A 314 -34.70 8.32 27.96
C SER A 314 -34.14 6.95 27.57
N SER A 315 -35.00 5.97 27.87
CA SER A 315 -35.14 4.64 27.27
C SER A 315 -35.24 4.69 25.74
N TRP A 316 -34.44 3.85 25.08
CA TRP A 316 -34.75 3.34 23.74
C TRP A 316 -35.78 2.22 23.90
N ALA A 317 -36.99 2.43 23.39
CA ALA A 317 -38.01 1.40 23.27
C ALA A 317 -38.12 1.01 21.79
N ASP A 318 -37.76 -0.22 21.46
CA ASP A 318 -38.35 -0.94 20.34
C ASP A 318 -39.52 -1.76 20.88
N GLU A 319 -40.73 -1.54 20.36
CA GLU A 319 -41.68 -2.61 20.05
C GLU A 319 -42.88 -2.09 19.27
N ASN A 320 -43.10 -2.71 18.11
CA ASN A 320 -44.40 -3.12 17.55
C ASN A 320 -45.40 -2.00 17.13
N LEU A 321 -46.25 -2.13 16.12
CA LEU A 321 -46.90 -3.29 15.51
C LEU A 321 -47.47 -2.82 14.15
N TYR A 322 -47.75 -3.76 13.25
CA TYR A 322 -48.70 -3.58 12.14
C TYR A 322 -50.01 -2.92 12.60
N SER A 323 -50.43 -1.88 11.87
CA SER A 323 -51.82 -1.57 11.44
C SER A 323 -51.78 -0.42 10.44
#